data_AF-B0T263-F1
#
_entry.id   AF-B0T263-F1
#
_cell.length_a   1.000
_cell.length_b   1.000
_cell.length_c   1.000
_cell.angle_alpha   90.00
_cell.angle_beta   90.00
_cell.angle_gamma   90.00
#
_symmetry.space_group_name_H-M   'P 1'
#
loop_
_entity.id
_entity.type
_entity.pdbx_description
1 polymer ?
#
loop_
_entity_poly.entity_id
_entity_poly.type
_entity_poly.pdbx_seq_one_letter_code
_entity_poly.pdbx_strand_id
1 'polypeptide(L)'
;MPRPSSAPIFVHSGWRCSSTYIWQRFRALEAVTAYYEPWHEQLERVTPEWIARERPATSGLRHPNEGAPYLSEFSSLLRPEGGVRGFETRFALDDYFLPPDGEDPEQAAYVETLITAARGEGRTPVLACCRTLGRIGWLRRRFGGTHIVLIRDPVQQWRSFYSLRKRPRPTYFELCQYVILSRAARGEAVARRLGLTAGGGDLAARIKAVRQRLKRAPARLSFVAFLTVYVLSYLDALPRADLVIDVDRLGGDRDYARTMATAIEVLTGLRLDFSDCRAPPPHPDKARVAYRKEAATMIETLDLGAALTAPGPVQTLYRKLIKALPEPDRSTPWDKALALWRDSRPKLGVART
;
A
#
# COMPACT_ATOMS: atom_id res chain seq x y z
N MET A 1 11.86 14.12 -30.08
CA MET A 1 11.24 13.82 -28.77
C MET A 1 12.36 13.54 -27.78
N PRO A 2 12.28 14.01 -26.52
CA PRO A 2 13.24 13.61 -25.50
C PRO A 2 13.21 12.08 -25.36
N ARG A 3 14.37 11.42 -25.31
CA ARG A 3 14.41 9.99 -25.01
C ARG A 3 13.88 9.77 -23.59
N PRO A 4 13.08 8.71 -23.34
CA PRO A 4 12.71 8.31 -21.99
C PRO A 4 13.96 8.19 -21.12
N SER A 5 13.88 8.64 -19.86
CA SER A 5 14.98 8.46 -18.92
C SER A 5 15.31 6.97 -18.77
N SER A 6 16.59 6.60 -18.87
CA SER A 6 17.07 5.24 -18.57
C SER A 6 17.15 4.97 -17.05
N ALA A 7 16.82 5.97 -16.23
CA ALA A 7 16.76 5.84 -14.78
C ALA A 7 15.52 5.03 -14.37
N PRO A 8 15.64 4.16 -13.35
CA PRO A 8 14.51 3.38 -12.87
C PRO A 8 13.44 4.28 -12.25
N ILE A 9 12.19 3.84 -12.34
CA ILE A 9 11.05 4.44 -11.67
C ILE A 9 10.51 3.42 -10.67
N PHE A 10 10.48 3.80 -9.39
CA PHE A 10 9.92 2.98 -8.33
C PHE A 10 8.55 3.52 -7.93
N VAL A 11 7.53 2.66 -7.96
CA VAL A 11 6.18 2.98 -7.46
C VAL A 11 5.96 2.22 -6.16
N HIS A 12 5.97 2.96 -5.05
CA HIS A 12 5.81 2.43 -3.71
C HIS A 12 4.37 2.61 -3.24
N SER A 13 3.80 1.59 -2.61
CA SER A 13 2.43 1.65 -2.12
C SER A 13 2.23 0.72 -0.93
N GLY A 14 1.11 0.85 -0.23
CA GLY A 14 0.60 -0.22 0.62
C GLY A 14 -0.35 -1.14 -0.14
N TRP A 15 -0.62 -2.34 0.37
CA TRP A 15 -1.65 -3.21 -0.20
C TRP A 15 -2.99 -2.49 -0.31
N ARG A 16 -3.71 -2.71 -1.42
CA ARG A 16 -5.03 -2.08 -1.67
C ARG A 16 -4.97 -0.54 -1.80
N CYS A 17 -3.84 0.00 -2.25
CA CYS A 17 -3.64 1.43 -2.51
C CYS A 17 -3.58 1.75 -4.03
N SER A 18 -4.44 1.10 -4.83
CA SER A 18 -4.54 1.34 -6.29
C SER A 18 -3.25 1.15 -7.10
N SER A 19 -2.25 0.44 -6.56
CA SER A 19 -0.96 0.20 -7.22
C SER A 19 -1.10 -0.49 -8.56
N THR A 20 -2.01 -1.47 -8.68
CA THR A 20 -2.26 -2.16 -9.95
C THR A 20 -2.77 -1.22 -11.04
N TYR A 21 -3.61 -0.21 -10.71
CA TYR A 21 -4.07 0.76 -11.69
C TYR A 21 -2.90 1.63 -12.19
N ILE A 22 -2.11 2.18 -11.27
CA ILE A 22 -0.94 2.98 -11.64
C ILE A 22 0.07 2.17 -12.46
N TRP A 23 0.34 0.93 -12.06
CA TRP A 23 1.18 0.01 -12.81
C TRP A 23 0.64 -0.27 -14.21
N GLN A 24 -0.67 -0.50 -14.37
CA GLN A 24 -1.29 -0.68 -15.68
C GLN A 24 -1.10 0.55 -16.59
N ARG A 25 -1.18 1.76 -16.04
CA ARG A 25 -0.93 2.99 -16.81
C ARG A 25 0.50 3.07 -17.33
N PHE A 26 1.49 2.66 -16.53
CA PHE A 26 2.89 2.55 -17.00
C PHE A 26 3.07 1.43 -18.02
N ARG A 27 2.48 0.26 -17.77
CA ARG A 27 2.58 -0.92 -18.63
C ARG A 27 2.02 -0.68 -20.04
N ALA A 28 1.03 0.21 -20.17
CA ALA A 28 0.47 0.58 -21.46
C ALA A 28 1.43 1.37 -22.36
N LEU A 29 2.58 1.84 -21.84
CA LEU A 29 3.59 2.57 -22.60
C LEU A 29 4.62 1.60 -23.20
N GLU A 30 4.79 1.62 -24.52
CA GLU A 30 5.78 0.78 -25.24
C GLU A 30 7.24 1.03 -24.80
N ALA A 31 7.51 2.25 -24.31
CA ALA A 31 8.82 2.68 -23.84
C ALA A 31 9.21 2.12 -22.45
N VAL A 32 8.35 1.32 -21.81
CA VAL A 32 8.49 0.91 -20.42
C VAL A 32 8.47 -0.61 -20.30
N THR A 33 9.31 -1.15 -19.41
CA THR A 33 9.12 -2.49 -18.85
C THR A 33 8.62 -2.33 -17.42
N ALA A 34 7.33 -2.64 -17.19
CA ALA A 34 6.66 -2.45 -15.92
C ALA A 34 6.55 -3.75 -15.12
N TYR A 35 7.44 -3.95 -14.15
CA TYR A 35 7.42 -5.12 -13.27
C TYR A 35 6.30 -5.00 -12.22
N TYR A 36 5.38 -5.97 -12.23
CA TYR A 36 4.30 -6.08 -11.25
C TYR A 36 4.76 -6.81 -10.00
N GLU A 37 4.72 -6.12 -8.86
CA GLU A 37 5.04 -6.68 -7.54
C GLU A 37 6.37 -7.49 -7.51
N PRO A 38 7.52 -6.88 -7.89
CA PRO A 38 8.82 -7.58 -7.95
C PRO A 38 9.35 -8.10 -6.59
N TRP A 39 8.63 -7.86 -5.49
CA TRP A 39 8.92 -8.46 -4.19
C TRP A 39 7.87 -9.50 -3.76
N HIS A 40 7.08 -10.04 -4.68
CA HIS A 40 6.10 -11.07 -4.34
C HIS A 40 6.76 -12.44 -4.19
N GLU A 41 6.52 -13.15 -3.10
CA GLU A 41 7.16 -14.44 -2.81
C GLU A 41 6.89 -15.53 -3.85
N GLN A 42 5.81 -15.38 -4.63
CA GLN A 42 5.48 -16.29 -5.74
C GLN A 42 6.56 -16.33 -6.83
N LEU A 43 7.37 -15.28 -6.94
CA LEU A 43 8.43 -15.19 -7.94
C LEU A 43 9.53 -16.23 -7.72
N GLU A 44 9.63 -16.85 -6.54
CA GLU A 44 10.55 -17.97 -6.31
C GLU A 44 10.18 -19.21 -7.14
N ARG A 45 8.91 -19.37 -7.50
CA ARG A 45 8.35 -20.62 -8.04
C ARG A 45 7.58 -20.46 -9.33
N VAL A 46 7.51 -19.24 -9.86
CA VAL A 46 6.75 -18.94 -11.08
C VAL A 46 7.35 -19.68 -12.28
N THR A 47 6.49 -20.29 -13.10
CA THR A 47 6.88 -20.99 -14.35
C THR A 47 6.23 -20.32 -15.55
N PRO A 48 6.67 -20.59 -16.79
CA PRO A 48 6.02 -20.06 -17.99
C PRO A 48 4.51 -20.35 -18.05
N GLU A 49 4.11 -21.57 -17.67
CA GLU A 49 2.70 -22.00 -17.64
C GLU A 49 1.91 -21.24 -16.59
N TRP A 50 2.52 -20.95 -15.43
CA TRP A 50 1.88 -20.14 -14.40
C TRP A 50 1.71 -18.70 -14.88
N ILE A 51 2.74 -18.09 -15.47
CA ILE A 51 2.62 -16.74 -16.07
C ILE A 51 1.46 -16.70 -17.05
N ALA A 52 1.35 -17.66 -17.96
CA ALA A 52 0.28 -17.68 -18.96
C ALA A 52 -1.14 -17.70 -18.35
N ARG A 53 -1.29 -18.26 -17.13
CA ARG A 53 -2.56 -18.40 -16.39
C ARG A 53 -2.89 -17.22 -15.48
N GLU A 54 -1.92 -16.45 -15.00
CA GLU A 54 -2.12 -15.30 -14.11
C GLU A 54 -2.60 -14.06 -14.87
N ARG A 55 -3.89 -14.05 -15.22
CA ARG A 55 -4.53 -12.97 -15.98
C ARG A 55 -5.51 -12.20 -15.09
N PRO A 56 -5.90 -10.96 -15.48
CA PRO A 56 -6.91 -10.22 -14.75
C PRO A 56 -8.21 -11.00 -14.53
N ALA A 57 -8.65 -11.78 -15.52
CA ALA A 57 -9.85 -12.62 -15.44
C ALA A 57 -9.76 -13.78 -14.44
N THR A 58 -8.56 -14.24 -14.06
CA THR A 58 -8.33 -15.46 -13.27
C THR A 58 -7.73 -15.19 -11.88
N SER A 59 -7.22 -13.98 -11.62
CA SER A 59 -6.52 -13.66 -10.36
C SER A 59 -7.44 -13.49 -9.14
N GLY A 60 -8.77 -13.46 -9.33
CA GLY A 60 -9.75 -13.21 -8.26
C GLY A 60 -9.67 -11.80 -7.65
N LEU A 61 -8.85 -10.93 -8.23
CA LEU A 61 -8.72 -9.51 -7.88
C LEU A 61 -9.66 -8.70 -8.77
N ARG A 62 -10.29 -7.65 -8.21
CA ARG A 62 -11.24 -6.78 -8.92
C ARG A 62 -10.52 -5.80 -9.87
N HIS A 63 -9.73 -6.30 -10.81
CA HIS A 63 -9.07 -5.50 -11.85
C HIS A 63 -9.82 -5.64 -13.18
N PRO A 64 -9.73 -4.65 -14.10
CA PRO A 64 -10.32 -4.78 -15.44
C PRO A 64 -9.81 -6.04 -16.17
N ASN A 65 -10.70 -6.76 -16.85
CA ASN A 65 -10.51 -8.15 -17.31
C ASN A 65 -9.61 -8.33 -18.56
N GLU A 66 -9.11 -7.26 -19.16
CA GLU A 66 -8.41 -7.31 -20.45
C GLU A 66 -6.90 -7.03 -20.27
N GLY A 67 -6.06 -7.85 -20.91
CA GLY A 67 -4.61 -7.60 -20.98
C GLY A 67 -3.73 -8.85 -20.96
N ALA A 68 -2.44 -8.64 -21.24
CA ALA A 68 -1.39 -9.63 -21.07
C ALA A 68 -1.29 -10.10 -19.60
N PRO A 69 -0.79 -11.33 -19.33
CA PRO A 69 -0.70 -11.83 -17.96
C PRO A 69 0.13 -10.93 -17.05
N TYR A 70 -0.19 -10.87 -15.75
CA TYR A 70 0.39 -9.91 -14.81
C TYR A 70 1.92 -9.98 -14.70
N LEU A 71 2.49 -11.16 -14.94
CA LEU A 71 3.89 -11.44 -14.70
C LEU A 71 4.68 -11.62 -16.00
N SER A 72 4.15 -11.21 -17.16
CA SER A 72 4.79 -11.45 -18.46
C SER A 72 6.18 -10.85 -18.57
N GLU A 73 6.43 -9.74 -17.87
CA GLU A 73 7.69 -9.00 -17.85
C GLU A 73 8.82 -9.80 -17.17
N PHE A 74 8.49 -10.88 -16.45
CA PHE A 74 9.47 -11.79 -15.86
C PHE A 74 9.83 -12.99 -16.76
N SER A 75 9.18 -13.16 -17.91
CA SER A 75 9.33 -14.37 -18.75
C SER A 75 10.78 -14.63 -19.17
N SER A 76 11.51 -13.59 -19.58
CA SER A 76 12.92 -13.69 -19.99
C SER A 76 13.89 -13.86 -18.81
N LEU A 77 13.40 -13.70 -17.58
CA LEU A 77 14.16 -13.75 -16.34
C LEU A 77 13.97 -15.06 -15.58
N LEU A 78 13.19 -15.99 -16.12
CA LEU A 78 12.97 -17.28 -15.49
C LEU A 78 14.23 -18.16 -15.54
N ARG A 79 14.44 -18.93 -14.47
CA ARG A 79 15.39 -20.03 -14.45
C ARG A 79 14.80 -21.26 -15.14
N PRO A 80 15.62 -22.16 -15.71
CA PRO A 80 15.14 -23.39 -16.33
C PRO A 80 14.20 -24.23 -15.44
N GLU A 81 14.50 -24.30 -14.14
CA GLU A 81 13.75 -25.03 -13.11
C GLU A 81 12.55 -24.26 -12.54
N GLY A 82 12.32 -23.03 -12.99
CA GLY A 82 11.30 -22.11 -12.48
C GLY A 82 11.83 -21.11 -11.44
N GLY A 83 11.02 -20.08 -11.23
CA GLY A 83 11.36 -18.90 -10.45
C GLY A 83 12.16 -17.87 -11.22
N VAL A 84 12.10 -16.62 -10.76
CA VAL A 84 12.85 -15.50 -11.32
C VAL A 84 14.30 -15.56 -10.84
N ARG A 85 15.25 -15.41 -11.78
CA ARG A 85 16.68 -15.41 -11.50
C ARG A 85 17.03 -14.38 -10.42
N GLY A 86 17.79 -14.83 -9.42
CA GLY A 86 18.25 -14.00 -8.30
C GLY A 86 17.20 -13.67 -7.25
N PHE A 87 15.92 -14.04 -7.44
CA PHE A 87 14.89 -13.79 -6.44
C PHE A 87 14.98 -14.78 -5.28
N GLU A 88 14.89 -14.28 -4.05
CA GLU A 88 14.74 -15.08 -2.83
C GLU A 88 13.45 -14.72 -2.10
N THR A 89 12.74 -15.71 -1.55
CA THR A 89 11.50 -15.50 -0.78
C THR A 89 11.69 -14.52 0.38
N ARG A 90 12.90 -14.44 0.98
CA ARG A 90 13.19 -13.50 2.07
C ARG A 90 12.94 -12.05 1.65
N PHE A 91 13.22 -11.69 0.40
CA PHE A 91 13.05 -10.32 -0.08
C PHE A 91 11.62 -9.82 0.15
N ALA A 92 10.62 -10.70 0.08
CA ALA A 92 9.22 -10.30 0.13
C ALA A 92 8.86 -9.50 1.39
N LEU A 93 9.20 -10.01 2.59
CA LEU A 93 8.84 -9.35 3.85
C LEU A 93 10.00 -9.26 4.86
N ASP A 94 11.10 -9.99 4.66
CA ASP A 94 12.25 -9.87 5.55
C ASP A 94 12.89 -8.52 5.33
N ASP A 95 13.31 -7.91 6.44
CA ASP A 95 13.86 -6.57 6.49
C ASP A 95 12.98 -5.59 5.69
N TYR A 96 11.66 -5.65 5.94
CA TYR A 96 10.69 -4.72 5.36
C TYR A 96 11.13 -3.27 5.57
N PHE A 97 11.63 -2.97 6.78
CA PHE A 97 12.22 -1.69 7.17
C PHE A 97 13.75 -1.71 7.05
N LEU A 98 14.27 -1.96 5.84
CA LEU A 98 15.71 -1.94 5.56
C LEU A 98 16.21 -0.48 5.55
N PRO A 99 17.14 -0.10 6.46
CA PRO A 99 17.63 1.26 6.53
C PRO A 99 18.41 1.66 5.26
N PRO A 100 18.53 2.97 4.94
CA PRO A 100 19.18 3.45 3.71
C PRO A 100 20.59 2.92 3.49
N ASP A 101 21.35 2.76 4.58
CA ASP A 101 22.72 2.28 4.66
C ASP A 101 22.84 0.78 4.92
N GLY A 102 21.73 0.06 5.15
CA GLY A 102 21.75 -1.39 5.39
C GLY A 102 22.24 -2.17 4.18
N GLU A 103 23.05 -3.21 4.40
CA GLU A 103 23.59 -4.06 3.34
C GLU A 103 22.69 -5.26 3.04
N ASP A 104 22.42 -5.47 1.75
CA ASP A 104 21.70 -6.64 1.23
C ASP A 104 22.14 -6.87 -0.24
N PRO A 105 23.35 -7.43 -0.46
CA PRO A 105 23.94 -7.56 -1.78
C PRO A 105 23.13 -8.46 -2.71
N GLU A 106 22.49 -9.52 -2.20
CA GLU A 106 21.67 -10.41 -3.00
C GLU A 106 20.40 -9.72 -3.49
N GLN A 107 19.71 -8.97 -2.62
CA GLN A 107 18.56 -8.17 -3.04
C GLN A 107 18.98 -7.06 -4.01
N ALA A 108 20.17 -6.48 -3.82
CA ALA A 108 20.68 -5.48 -4.75
C ALA A 108 20.95 -6.06 -6.15
N ALA A 109 21.60 -7.22 -6.22
CA ALA A 109 21.87 -7.94 -7.47
C ALA A 109 20.57 -8.35 -8.19
N TYR A 110 19.55 -8.76 -7.44
CA TYR A 110 18.23 -9.06 -7.98
C TYR A 110 17.60 -7.83 -8.65
N VAL A 111 17.56 -6.68 -7.97
CA VAL A 111 16.98 -5.46 -8.52
C VAL A 111 17.78 -4.98 -9.74
N GLU A 112 19.11 -5.06 -9.70
CA GLU A 112 19.97 -4.70 -10.83
C GLU A 112 19.69 -5.59 -12.05
N THR A 113 19.39 -6.88 -11.84
CA THR A 113 18.98 -7.80 -12.90
C THR A 113 17.70 -7.32 -13.61
N LEU A 114 16.69 -6.89 -12.85
CA LEU A 114 15.45 -6.35 -13.42
C LEU A 114 15.71 -5.06 -14.22
N ILE A 115 16.48 -4.15 -13.64
CA ILE A 115 16.81 -2.86 -14.26
C ILE A 115 17.62 -3.07 -15.55
N THR A 116 18.62 -3.95 -15.51
CA THR A 116 19.48 -4.26 -16.66
C THR A 116 18.69 -4.93 -17.79
N ALA A 117 17.75 -5.84 -17.47
CA ALA A 117 16.92 -6.47 -18.47
C ALA A 117 16.03 -5.48 -19.22
N ALA A 118 15.36 -4.58 -18.51
CA ALA A 118 14.58 -3.51 -19.14
C ALA A 118 15.43 -2.61 -20.04
N ARG A 119 16.62 -2.22 -19.56
CA ARG A 119 17.57 -1.39 -20.31
C ARG A 119 18.13 -2.09 -21.55
N GLY A 120 18.37 -3.41 -21.48
CA GLY A 120 18.79 -4.22 -22.61
C GLY A 120 17.78 -4.23 -23.75
N GLU A 121 16.50 -4.05 -23.44
CA GLU A 121 15.42 -3.88 -24.42
C GLU A 121 15.19 -2.41 -24.83
N GLY A 122 16.04 -1.47 -24.38
CA GLY A 122 15.90 -0.04 -24.65
C GLY A 122 14.71 0.63 -23.94
N ARG A 123 14.17 0.01 -22.88
CA ARG A 123 13.00 0.49 -22.14
C ARG A 123 13.34 1.01 -20.75
N THR A 124 12.52 1.93 -20.24
CA THR A 124 12.62 2.43 -18.86
C THR A 124 12.08 1.38 -17.88
N PRO A 125 12.87 0.97 -16.86
CA PRO A 125 12.37 0.05 -15.84
C PRO A 125 11.41 0.75 -14.88
N VAL A 126 10.20 0.21 -14.74
CA VAL A 126 9.22 0.62 -13.71
C VAL A 126 8.99 -0.54 -12.76
N LEU A 127 9.29 -0.36 -11.47
CA LEU A 127 9.10 -1.37 -10.43
C LEU A 127 7.98 -0.93 -9.49
N ALA A 128 6.79 -1.52 -9.63
CA ALA A 128 5.61 -1.17 -8.84
C ALA A 128 5.32 -2.23 -7.78
N CYS A 129 5.43 -1.87 -6.49
CA CYS A 129 5.29 -2.85 -5.42
C CYS A 129 4.64 -2.29 -4.16
N CYS A 130 3.82 -3.12 -3.51
CA CYS A 130 3.21 -2.81 -2.22
C CYS A 130 4.07 -3.20 -0.99
N ARG A 131 5.27 -3.73 -1.22
CA ARG A 131 6.19 -4.22 -0.17
C ARG A 131 7.42 -3.34 0.04
N THR A 132 7.53 -2.21 -0.66
CA THR A 132 8.78 -1.44 -0.73
C THR A 132 8.75 -0.11 0.01
N LEU A 133 7.63 0.30 0.63
CA LEU A 133 7.54 1.57 1.37
C LEU A 133 8.59 1.66 2.49
N GLY A 134 8.76 0.59 3.29
CA GLY A 134 9.71 0.57 4.40
C GLY A 134 11.20 0.58 3.99
N ARG A 135 11.51 0.35 2.72
CA ARG A 135 12.90 0.28 2.18
C ARG A 135 13.17 1.24 1.04
N ILE A 136 12.30 2.23 0.83
CA ILE A 136 12.49 3.27 -0.18
C ILE A 136 13.83 4.00 -0.04
N GLY A 137 14.32 4.25 1.17
CA GLY A 137 15.62 4.88 1.38
C GLY A 137 16.79 4.02 0.91
N TRP A 138 16.70 2.70 1.13
CA TRP A 138 17.68 1.74 0.64
C TRP A 138 17.68 1.68 -0.90
N LEU A 139 16.49 1.60 -1.51
CA LEU A 139 16.33 1.60 -2.97
C LEU A 139 16.87 2.90 -3.59
N ARG A 140 16.51 4.06 -3.03
CA ARG A 140 16.94 5.38 -3.53
C ARG A 140 18.45 5.54 -3.48
N ARG A 141 19.09 5.14 -2.37
CA ARG A 141 20.54 5.26 -2.21
C ARG A 141 21.29 4.40 -3.22
N ARG A 142 20.77 3.22 -3.54
CA ARG A 142 21.46 2.21 -4.38
C ARG A 142 21.21 2.38 -5.87
N PHE A 143 19.97 2.69 -6.26
CA PHE A 143 19.56 2.69 -7.68
C PHE A 143 19.23 4.08 -8.21
N GLY A 144 19.14 5.10 -7.34
CA GLY A 144 18.67 6.42 -7.70
C GLY A 144 17.30 6.35 -8.39
N GLY A 145 17.12 7.19 -9.40
CA GLY A 145 15.88 7.22 -10.19
C GLY A 145 14.75 8.01 -9.52
N THR A 146 13.54 7.79 -10.01
CA THR A 146 12.33 8.49 -9.54
C THR A 146 11.53 7.59 -8.59
N HIS A 147 11.15 8.13 -7.43
CA HIS A 147 10.36 7.44 -6.41
C HIS A 147 8.99 8.06 -6.25
N ILE A 148 7.96 7.33 -6.68
CA ILE A 148 6.56 7.72 -6.58
C ILE A 148 5.92 6.96 -5.41
N VAL A 149 5.33 7.65 -4.44
CA VAL A 149 4.62 7.07 -3.30
C VAL A 149 3.12 7.23 -3.48
N LEU A 150 2.39 6.13 -3.44
CA LEU A 150 0.92 6.13 -3.41
C LEU A 150 0.43 6.14 -1.97
N ILE A 151 -0.52 7.00 -1.64
CA ILE A 151 -1.16 7.07 -0.31
C ILE A 151 -2.68 7.04 -0.42
N ARG A 152 -3.31 6.27 0.46
CA ARG A 152 -4.76 6.10 0.57
C ARG A 152 -5.23 6.34 2.00
N ASP A 153 -6.50 6.71 2.17
CA ASP A 153 -7.20 6.73 3.44
C ASP A 153 -7.00 5.40 4.19
N PRO A 154 -6.37 5.42 5.39
CA PRO A 154 -5.98 4.20 6.09
C PRO A 154 -7.18 3.36 6.53
N VAL A 155 -8.31 3.98 6.89
CA VAL A 155 -9.50 3.25 7.33
C VAL A 155 -10.15 2.54 6.14
N GLN A 156 -10.30 3.22 5.00
CA GLN A 156 -10.84 2.64 3.78
C GLN A 156 -9.91 1.56 3.19
N GLN A 157 -8.58 1.76 3.27
CA GLN A 157 -7.60 0.77 2.85
C GLN A 157 -7.70 -0.50 3.70
N TRP A 158 -7.75 -0.37 5.03
CA TRP A 158 -7.95 -1.49 5.95
C TRP A 158 -9.28 -2.20 5.69
N ARG A 159 -10.39 -1.45 5.59
CA ARG A 159 -11.71 -2.01 5.28
C ARG A 159 -11.71 -2.75 3.94
N SER A 160 -10.92 -2.29 2.96
CA SER A 160 -10.82 -2.94 1.66
C SER A 160 -10.36 -4.39 1.76
N PHE A 161 -9.24 -4.67 2.43
CA PHE A 161 -8.84 -6.08 2.59
C PHE A 161 -9.64 -6.79 3.68
N TYR A 162 -10.04 -6.11 4.76
CA TYR A 162 -10.83 -6.74 5.82
C TYR A 162 -12.17 -7.29 5.27
N SER A 163 -12.78 -6.59 4.31
CA SER A 163 -14.02 -7.03 3.65
C SER A 163 -13.88 -8.34 2.85
N LEU A 164 -12.66 -8.78 2.54
CA LEU A 164 -12.38 -10.02 1.82
C LEU A 164 -12.29 -11.25 2.73
N ARG A 165 -12.43 -11.09 4.05
CA ARG A 165 -12.47 -12.22 4.99
C ARG A 165 -13.60 -13.18 4.62
N LYS A 166 -13.25 -14.44 4.33
CA LYS A 166 -14.20 -15.55 4.13
C LYS A 166 -14.14 -16.47 5.35
N ARG A 167 -15.25 -16.57 6.10
CA ARG A 167 -15.29 -17.20 7.44
C ARG A 167 -14.35 -16.42 8.41
N PRO A 168 -14.32 -16.65 9.74
CA PRO A 168 -13.42 -15.92 10.62
C PRO A 168 -11.98 -16.42 10.40
N ARG A 169 -11.36 -16.01 9.29
CA ARG A 169 -9.98 -16.27 8.91
C ARG A 169 -9.40 -14.95 8.39
N PRO A 170 -8.22 -14.53 8.89
CA PRO A 170 -7.54 -13.37 8.35
C PRO A 170 -7.22 -13.55 6.87
N THR A 171 -7.35 -12.48 6.12
CA THR A 171 -6.90 -12.41 4.73
C THR A 171 -5.38 -12.45 4.65
N TYR A 172 -4.84 -12.79 3.48
CA TYR A 172 -3.41 -12.75 3.24
C TYR A 172 -2.79 -11.37 3.59
N PHE A 173 -3.49 -10.28 3.23
CA PHE A 173 -3.07 -8.91 3.54
C PHE A 173 -2.87 -8.66 5.05
N GLU A 174 -3.77 -9.20 5.88
CA GLU A 174 -3.66 -9.11 7.34
C GLU A 174 -2.48 -9.93 7.87
N LEU A 175 -2.28 -11.12 7.31
CA LEU A 175 -1.16 -11.99 7.71
C LEU A 175 0.19 -11.32 7.42
N CYS A 176 0.33 -10.63 6.29
CA CYS A 176 1.53 -9.84 5.99
C CYS A 176 1.77 -8.73 7.04
N GLN A 177 0.72 -8.00 7.46
CA GLN A 177 0.88 -6.97 8.50
C GLN A 177 1.39 -7.57 9.81
N TYR A 178 0.89 -8.75 10.20
CA TYR A 178 1.34 -9.42 11.40
C TYR A 178 2.80 -9.89 11.31
N VAL A 179 3.22 -10.40 10.15
CA VAL A 179 4.60 -10.85 9.94
C VAL A 179 5.57 -9.66 9.91
N ILE A 180 5.22 -8.57 9.24
CA ILE A 180 6.03 -7.35 9.23
C ILE A 180 6.15 -6.80 10.65
N LEU A 181 5.02 -6.58 11.33
CA LEU A 181 5.01 -5.97 12.65
C LEU A 181 5.73 -6.83 13.70
N SER A 182 5.65 -8.16 13.60
CA SER A 182 6.34 -9.04 14.55
C SER A 182 7.86 -8.96 14.47
N ARG A 183 8.42 -8.36 13.41
CA ARG A 183 9.86 -8.18 13.19
C ARG A 183 10.31 -6.72 13.15
N ALA A 184 9.38 -5.77 13.23
CA ALA A 184 9.69 -4.35 13.15
C ALA A 184 10.18 -3.83 14.51
N ALA A 185 11.47 -3.51 14.63
CA ALA A 185 12.05 -2.96 15.87
C ALA A 185 11.30 -1.70 16.35
N ARG A 186 11.04 -0.75 15.44
CA ARG A 186 10.25 0.47 15.73
C ARG A 186 8.79 0.20 16.10
N GLY A 187 8.28 -1.01 15.83
CA GLY A 187 6.92 -1.42 16.16
C GLY A 187 6.83 -2.38 17.35
N GLU A 188 7.95 -2.69 18.02
CA GLU A 188 8.03 -3.79 18.99
C GLU A 188 7.05 -3.62 20.16
N ALA A 189 6.92 -2.40 20.70
CA ALA A 189 6.00 -2.11 21.81
C ALA A 189 4.54 -2.44 21.44
N VAL A 190 4.13 -2.09 20.22
CA VAL A 190 2.78 -2.43 19.71
C VAL A 190 2.67 -3.92 19.40
N ALA A 191 3.70 -4.53 18.79
CA ALA A 191 3.73 -5.96 18.51
C ALA A 191 3.53 -6.77 19.80
N ARG A 192 4.25 -6.43 20.88
CA ARG A 192 4.14 -7.03 22.21
C ARG A 192 2.73 -6.90 22.79
N ARG A 193 2.13 -5.70 22.71
CA ARG A 193 0.75 -5.45 23.17
C ARG A 193 -0.29 -6.27 22.39
N LEU A 194 -0.05 -6.51 21.10
CA LEU A 194 -0.90 -7.37 20.28
C LEU A 194 -0.60 -8.87 20.44
N GLY A 195 0.40 -9.23 21.25
CA GLY A 195 0.86 -10.61 21.41
C GLY A 195 1.42 -11.20 20.12
N LEU A 196 2.06 -10.38 19.28
CA LEU A 196 2.81 -10.80 18.10
C LEU A 196 4.26 -11.06 18.49
N THR A 197 4.79 -12.19 18.05
CA THR A 197 6.19 -12.56 18.25
C THR A 197 6.81 -12.92 16.90
N ALA A 198 8.07 -12.56 16.70
CA ALA A 198 8.81 -12.98 15.51
C ALA A 198 8.83 -14.51 15.46
N GLY A 199 8.22 -15.09 14.44
CA GLY A 199 8.37 -16.53 14.16
C GLY A 199 9.73 -16.80 13.54
N GLY A 200 10.30 -17.98 13.83
CA GLY A 200 11.41 -18.54 13.06
C GLY A 200 10.95 -19.21 11.76
N GLY A 201 11.92 -19.61 10.93
CA GLY A 201 11.68 -20.32 9.68
C GLY A 201 11.32 -19.42 8.49
N ASP A 202 10.98 -20.05 7.37
CA ASP A 202 10.65 -19.35 6.12
C ASP A 202 9.36 -18.52 6.22
N LEU A 203 9.08 -17.74 5.18
CA LEU A 203 7.89 -16.89 5.15
C LEU A 203 6.58 -17.71 5.25
N ALA A 204 6.51 -18.86 4.60
CA ALA A 204 5.30 -19.70 4.59
C ALA A 204 5.00 -20.25 5.99
N ALA A 205 6.02 -20.70 6.73
CA ALA A 205 5.92 -21.15 8.11
C ALA A 205 5.43 -20.02 9.03
N ARG A 206 6.00 -18.81 8.88
CA ARG A 206 5.59 -17.64 9.66
C ARG A 206 4.14 -17.23 9.38
N ILE A 207 3.73 -17.18 8.11
CA ILE A 207 2.35 -16.91 7.70
C ILE A 207 1.38 -17.97 8.26
N LYS A 208 1.76 -19.25 8.23
CA LYS A 208 0.97 -20.35 8.81
C LYS A 208 0.82 -20.20 10.32
N ALA A 209 1.92 -19.88 11.03
CA ALA A 209 1.91 -19.70 12.48
C ALA A 209 1.00 -18.55 12.92
N VAL A 210 1.15 -17.35 12.31
CA VAL A 210 0.27 -16.21 12.65
C VAL A 210 -1.18 -16.46 12.26
N ARG A 211 -1.43 -17.19 11.15
CA ARG A 211 -2.79 -17.59 10.76
C ARG A 211 -3.44 -18.50 11.78
N GLN A 212 -2.72 -19.49 12.32
CA GLN A 212 -3.23 -20.41 13.33
C GLN A 212 -3.55 -19.66 14.62
N ARG A 213 -2.63 -18.82 15.08
CA ARG A 213 -2.77 -18.03 16.32
C ARG A 213 -3.90 -16.99 16.23
N LEU A 214 -4.02 -16.30 15.11
CA LEU A 214 -4.90 -15.12 14.97
C LEU A 214 -6.16 -15.38 14.15
N LYS A 215 -6.47 -16.66 13.86
CA LYS A 215 -7.64 -17.06 13.06
C LYS A 215 -8.92 -16.34 13.51
N ARG A 216 -9.17 -16.28 14.82
CA ARG A 216 -10.37 -15.67 15.43
C ARG A 216 -10.09 -14.32 16.09
N ALA A 217 -8.96 -13.68 15.81
CA ALA A 217 -8.63 -12.40 16.42
C ALA A 217 -9.69 -11.32 16.06
N PRO A 218 -10.04 -10.44 17.02
CA PRO A 218 -11.00 -9.38 16.79
C PRO A 218 -10.47 -8.37 15.75
N ALA A 219 -11.39 -7.67 15.09
CA ALA A 219 -11.08 -6.70 14.04
C ALA A 219 -10.08 -5.62 14.49
N ARG A 220 -10.16 -5.19 15.76
CA ARG A 220 -9.25 -4.20 16.36
C ARG A 220 -7.77 -4.60 16.23
N LEU A 221 -7.45 -5.88 16.40
CA LEU A 221 -6.05 -6.36 16.36
C LEU A 221 -5.50 -6.22 14.94
N SER A 222 -6.31 -6.60 13.94
CA SER A 222 -5.99 -6.40 12.52
C SER A 222 -5.81 -4.93 12.18
N PHE A 223 -6.70 -4.07 12.67
CA PHE A 223 -6.62 -2.63 12.42
C PHE A 223 -5.37 -2.01 13.03
N VAL A 224 -5.07 -2.29 14.30
CA VAL A 224 -3.85 -1.74 14.95
C VAL A 224 -2.60 -2.26 14.26
N ALA A 225 -2.52 -3.55 13.93
CA ALA A 225 -1.35 -4.09 13.24
C ALA A 225 -1.12 -3.42 11.87
N PHE A 226 -2.20 -3.28 11.09
CA PHE A 226 -2.17 -2.55 9.83
C PHE A 226 -1.74 -1.10 10.02
N LEU A 227 -2.37 -0.38 10.96
CA LEU A 227 -2.14 1.05 11.12
C LEU A 227 -0.71 1.34 11.57
N THR A 228 -0.15 0.49 12.44
CA THR A 228 1.26 0.59 12.84
C THR A 228 2.19 0.43 11.64
N VAL A 229 2.02 -0.63 10.84
CA VAL A 229 2.85 -0.84 9.64
C VAL A 229 2.65 0.31 8.65
N TYR A 230 1.41 0.73 8.42
CA TYR A 230 1.06 1.86 7.56
C TYR A 230 1.81 3.13 7.98
N VAL A 231 1.67 3.57 9.24
CA VAL A 231 2.28 4.82 9.72
C VAL A 231 3.81 4.74 9.66
N LEU A 232 4.42 3.67 10.15
CA LEU A 232 5.87 3.51 10.09
C LEU A 232 6.39 3.52 8.65
N SER A 233 5.70 2.83 7.73
CA SER A 233 6.05 2.80 6.30
C SER A 233 6.01 4.18 5.65
N TYR A 234 4.98 4.98 5.93
CA TYR A 234 4.86 6.33 5.36
C TYR A 234 5.78 7.34 6.03
N LEU A 235 6.15 7.17 7.30
CA LEU A 235 7.20 7.96 7.94
C LEU A 235 8.56 7.74 7.25
N ASP A 236 8.83 6.52 6.77
CA ASP A 236 10.04 6.24 6.00
C ASP A 236 9.94 6.72 4.55
N ALA A 237 8.77 6.57 3.92
CA ALA A 237 8.59 6.84 2.50
C ALA A 237 8.41 8.30 2.12
N LEU A 238 7.59 9.06 2.86
CA LEU A 238 7.22 10.41 2.45
C LEU A 238 8.41 11.37 2.35
N PRO A 239 9.40 11.39 3.27
CA PRO A 239 10.57 12.25 3.12
C PRO A 239 11.47 11.92 1.93
N ARG A 240 11.27 10.77 1.28
CA ARG A 240 12.15 10.21 0.23
C ARG A 240 11.45 10.07 -1.12
N ALA A 241 10.21 10.54 -1.21
CA ALA A 241 9.42 10.52 -2.43
C ALA A 241 9.73 11.76 -3.29
N ASP A 242 9.85 11.57 -4.59
CA ASP A 242 9.88 12.68 -5.56
C ASP A 242 8.46 13.13 -5.90
N LEU A 243 7.48 12.21 -5.81
CA LEU A 243 6.06 12.49 -5.98
C LEU A 243 5.20 11.66 -5.03
N VAL A 244 4.20 12.28 -4.42
CA VAL A 244 3.18 11.60 -3.60
C VAL A 244 1.83 11.72 -4.27
N ILE A 245 1.22 10.58 -4.59
CA ILE A 245 -0.10 10.50 -5.23
C ILE A 245 -1.13 10.04 -4.20
N ASP A 246 -2.07 10.92 -3.89
CA ASP A 246 -3.28 10.64 -3.12
C ASP A 246 -4.29 9.93 -4.04
N VAL A 247 -4.38 8.61 -3.89
CA VAL A 247 -5.24 7.79 -4.77
C VAL A 247 -6.74 7.97 -4.49
N ASP A 248 -7.12 8.56 -3.34
CA ASP A 248 -8.52 8.89 -3.07
C ASP A 248 -8.97 10.11 -3.88
N ARG A 249 -8.05 11.03 -4.18
CA ARG A 249 -8.32 12.19 -5.04
C ARG A 249 -8.22 11.84 -6.52
N LEU A 250 -7.31 10.95 -6.89
CA LEU A 250 -7.01 10.63 -8.29
C LEU A 250 -8.25 10.26 -9.12
N GLY A 251 -9.16 9.48 -8.55
CA GLY A 251 -10.38 9.06 -9.25
C GLY A 251 -11.60 9.99 -9.08
N GLY A 252 -11.51 11.04 -8.26
CA GLY A 252 -12.62 11.93 -7.92
C GLY A 252 -12.38 13.41 -8.24
N ASP A 253 -11.14 13.81 -8.51
CA ASP A 253 -10.70 15.18 -8.77
C ASP A 253 -9.92 15.20 -10.09
N ARG A 254 -10.60 15.64 -11.17
CA ARG A 254 -10.02 15.64 -12.53
C ARG A 254 -8.83 16.58 -12.65
N ASP A 255 -8.82 17.68 -11.90
CA ASP A 255 -7.75 18.66 -11.95
C ASP A 255 -6.51 18.09 -11.27
N TYR A 256 -6.70 17.47 -10.10
CA TYR A 256 -5.65 16.72 -9.43
C TYR A 256 -5.08 15.61 -10.31
N ALA A 257 -5.93 14.85 -11.01
CA ALA A 257 -5.48 13.80 -11.92
C ALA A 257 -4.58 14.35 -13.04
N ARG A 258 -4.97 15.48 -13.67
CA ARG A 258 -4.13 16.15 -14.68
C ARG A 258 -2.82 16.64 -14.08
N THR A 259 -2.85 17.26 -12.90
CA THR A 259 -1.63 17.71 -12.20
C THR A 259 -0.68 16.56 -11.93
N MET A 260 -1.17 15.40 -11.49
CA MET A 260 -0.33 14.21 -11.23
C MET A 260 0.24 13.63 -12.53
N ALA A 261 -0.53 13.59 -13.61
CA ALA A 261 -0.04 13.17 -14.93
C ALA A 261 1.10 14.08 -15.42
N THR A 262 0.93 15.40 -15.33
CA THR A 262 1.97 16.37 -15.69
C THR A 262 3.20 16.24 -14.79
N ALA A 263 3.03 16.03 -13.48
CA ALA A 263 4.17 15.84 -12.58
C ALA A 263 4.99 14.59 -12.94
N ILE A 264 4.33 13.49 -13.31
CA ILE A 264 5.02 12.27 -13.78
C ILE A 264 5.75 12.53 -15.08
N GLU A 265 5.13 13.24 -16.03
CA GLU A 265 5.76 13.59 -17.30
C GLU A 265 7.01 14.46 -17.10
N VAL A 266 6.94 15.45 -16.21
CA VAL A 266 8.09 16.30 -15.86
C VAL A 266 9.22 15.50 -15.21
N LEU A 267 8.90 14.58 -14.29
CA LEU A 267 9.90 13.80 -13.57
C LEU A 267 10.55 12.70 -14.42
N THR A 268 9.79 12.11 -15.35
CA THR A 268 10.18 10.84 -15.98
C THR A 268 10.28 10.92 -17.51
N GLY A 269 9.71 11.95 -18.12
CA GLY A 269 9.49 12.04 -19.57
C GLY A 269 8.37 11.14 -20.08
N LEU A 270 7.65 10.42 -19.20
CA LEU A 270 6.58 9.50 -19.58
C LEU A 270 5.22 10.17 -19.37
N ARG A 271 4.41 10.19 -20.42
CA ARG A 271 3.06 10.76 -20.36
C ARG A 271 2.04 9.69 -20.00
N LEU A 272 1.45 9.82 -18.81
CA LEU A 272 0.32 9.00 -18.38
C LEU A 272 -0.99 9.73 -18.59
N ASP A 273 -2.07 8.96 -18.76
CA ASP A 273 -3.43 9.47 -18.73
C ASP A 273 -4.19 8.80 -17.57
N PHE A 274 -4.92 9.59 -16.80
CA PHE A 274 -5.73 9.14 -15.66
C PHE A 274 -7.21 9.47 -15.82
N SER A 275 -7.65 9.86 -17.03
CA SER A 275 -9.04 10.23 -17.33
C SER A 275 -10.05 9.10 -17.04
N ASP A 276 -9.59 7.85 -17.13
CA ASP A 276 -10.35 6.64 -16.84
C ASP A 276 -10.32 6.23 -15.35
N CYS A 277 -9.55 6.93 -14.50
CA CYS A 277 -9.47 6.61 -13.08
C CYS A 277 -10.84 6.75 -12.42
N ARG A 278 -11.20 5.79 -11.57
CA ARG A 278 -12.45 5.79 -10.81
C ARG A 278 -12.16 5.48 -9.35
N ALA A 279 -12.67 6.32 -8.45
CA ALA A 279 -12.63 6.01 -7.03
C ALA A 279 -13.60 4.85 -6.73
N PRO A 280 -13.15 3.75 -6.10
CA PRO A 280 -14.07 2.72 -5.66
C PRO A 280 -15.02 3.30 -4.59
N PRO A 281 -16.28 2.85 -4.52
CA PRO A 281 -17.18 3.27 -3.46
C PRO A 281 -16.58 2.92 -2.09
N PRO A 282 -16.84 3.73 -1.05
CA PRO A 282 -16.37 3.43 0.30
C PRO A 282 -16.80 2.03 0.74
N HIS A 283 -15.88 1.30 1.37
CA HIS A 283 -16.23 0.00 1.93
C HIS A 283 -17.12 0.21 3.17
N PRO A 284 -18.25 -0.52 3.27
CA PRO A 284 -19.17 -0.38 4.40
C PRO A 284 -18.46 -0.77 5.69
N ASP A 285 -18.80 -0.07 6.78
CA ASP A 285 -18.29 -0.43 8.09
C ASP A 285 -19.00 -1.67 8.63
N LYS A 286 -18.35 -2.82 8.49
CA LYS A 286 -18.82 -4.09 9.04
C LYS A 286 -18.12 -4.44 10.36
N ALA A 287 -17.17 -3.62 10.83
CA ALA A 287 -16.32 -3.94 11.95
C ALA A 287 -16.50 -2.91 13.07
N ARG A 288 -16.86 -3.37 14.27
CA ARG A 288 -16.93 -2.51 15.45
C ARG A 288 -15.51 -2.19 15.96
N VAL A 289 -14.86 -1.20 15.36
CA VAL A 289 -13.53 -0.72 15.76
C VAL A 289 -13.61 0.75 16.14
N ALA A 290 -13.11 1.11 17.32
CA ALA A 290 -12.99 2.50 17.75
C ALA A 290 -11.74 3.14 17.11
N TYR A 291 -11.76 3.35 15.79
CA TYR A 291 -10.57 3.66 14.99
C TYR A 291 -9.70 4.77 15.58
N ARG A 292 -10.30 5.89 15.96
CA ARG A 292 -9.58 7.04 16.53
C ARG A 292 -8.89 6.70 17.85
N LYS A 293 -9.58 5.99 18.74
CA LYS A 293 -9.02 5.56 20.04
C LYS A 293 -7.82 4.65 19.82
N GLU A 294 -7.98 3.64 18.96
CA GLU A 294 -6.91 2.68 18.66
C GLU A 294 -5.70 3.38 18.01
N ALA A 295 -5.94 4.34 17.10
CA ALA A 295 -4.89 5.13 16.49
C ALA A 295 -4.15 6.02 17.48
N ALA A 296 -4.88 6.74 18.36
CA ALA A 296 -4.28 7.60 19.37
C ALA A 296 -3.39 6.79 20.32
N THR A 297 -3.88 5.66 20.82
CA THR A 297 -3.07 4.82 21.70
C THR A 297 -1.86 4.23 20.97
N MET A 298 -1.97 3.89 19.69
CA MET A 298 -0.82 3.44 18.89
C MET A 298 0.24 4.54 18.74
N ILE A 299 -0.18 5.76 18.39
CA ILE A 299 0.71 6.92 18.23
C ILE A 299 1.45 7.22 19.54
N GLU A 300 0.73 7.19 20.67
CA GLU A 300 1.30 7.38 22.00
C GLU A 300 2.28 6.25 22.37
N THR A 301 1.90 4.98 22.11
CA THR A 301 2.76 3.82 22.39
C THR A 301 4.10 3.89 21.65
N LEU A 302 4.13 4.52 20.47
CA LEU A 302 5.30 4.63 19.61
C LEU A 302 5.98 6.02 19.66
N ASP A 303 5.50 6.92 20.51
CA ASP A 303 5.96 8.31 20.60
C ASP A 303 6.06 9.04 19.24
N LEU A 304 5.02 8.88 18.40
CA LEU A 304 5.03 9.40 17.04
C LEU A 304 4.46 10.82 16.90
N GLY A 305 4.06 11.46 18.01
CA GLY A 305 3.40 12.76 18.01
C GLY A 305 4.22 13.82 17.27
N ALA A 306 5.46 14.04 17.71
CA ALA A 306 6.36 15.02 17.12
C ALA A 306 6.67 14.74 15.64
N ALA A 307 6.91 13.48 15.30
CA ALA A 307 7.21 13.07 13.92
C ALA A 307 6.03 13.33 12.96
N LEU A 308 4.80 13.06 13.41
CA LEU A 308 3.60 13.26 12.61
C LEU A 308 3.24 14.73 12.42
N THR A 309 3.54 15.59 13.41
CA THR A 309 3.25 17.02 13.34
C THR A 309 4.39 17.85 12.75
N ALA A 310 5.54 17.23 12.46
CA ALA A 310 6.68 17.92 11.87
C ALA A 310 6.31 18.52 10.49
N PRO A 311 6.76 19.75 10.18
CA PRO A 311 6.62 20.32 8.85
C PRO A 311 7.27 19.44 7.78
N GLY A 312 6.70 19.42 6.58
CA GLY A 312 7.24 18.70 5.42
C GLY A 312 6.35 17.57 4.91
N PRO A 313 6.89 16.63 4.11
CA PRO A 313 6.11 15.61 3.41
C PRO A 313 5.22 14.74 4.32
N VAL A 314 5.64 14.51 5.57
CA VAL A 314 4.90 13.75 6.58
C VAL A 314 3.56 14.41 6.95
N GLN A 315 3.41 15.73 6.78
CA GLN A 315 2.14 16.42 7.01
C GLN A 315 1.00 15.86 6.13
N THR A 316 1.31 15.26 4.98
CA THR A 316 0.32 14.54 4.16
C THR A 316 -0.25 13.32 4.88
N LEU A 317 0.59 12.54 5.57
CA LEU A 317 0.16 11.43 6.41
C LEU A 317 -0.71 11.92 7.58
N TYR A 318 -0.31 13.00 8.25
CA TYR A 318 -1.09 13.57 9.35
C TYR A 318 -2.49 14.01 8.88
N ARG A 319 -2.59 14.74 7.77
CA ARG A 319 -3.89 15.15 7.19
C ARG A 319 -4.76 13.94 6.84
N LYS A 320 -4.16 12.88 6.31
CA LYS A 320 -4.87 11.61 6.03
C LYS A 320 -5.42 10.97 7.31
N LEU A 321 -4.62 10.90 8.37
CA LEU A 321 -5.04 10.33 9.65
C LEU A 321 -6.18 11.14 10.27
N ILE A 322 -6.08 12.47 10.31
CA ILE A 322 -7.13 13.34 10.87
C ILE A 322 -8.45 13.19 10.10
N LYS A 323 -8.40 13.18 8.76
CA LYS A 323 -9.59 13.02 7.93
C LYS A 323 -10.25 11.64 8.11
N ALA A 324 -9.44 10.58 8.18
CA ALA A 324 -9.93 9.21 8.29
C ALA A 324 -10.46 8.86 9.70
N LEU A 325 -10.02 9.61 10.72
CA LEU A 325 -10.29 9.35 12.13
C LEU A 325 -11.00 10.56 12.78
N PRO A 326 -12.21 10.93 12.31
CA PRO A 326 -12.92 12.10 12.82
C PRO A 326 -13.16 11.98 14.33
N GLU A 327 -13.26 13.14 15.01
CA GLU A 327 -13.62 13.18 16.42
C GLU A 327 -14.89 12.35 16.66
N PRO A 328 -15.00 11.62 17.79
CA PRO A 328 -16.32 11.15 18.20
C PRO A 328 -17.24 12.37 18.25
N ASP A 329 -18.39 12.23 17.59
CA ASP A 329 -19.48 13.18 17.67
C ASP A 329 -19.73 13.47 19.17
N ARG A 330 -19.40 14.70 19.60
CA ARG A 330 -19.53 15.13 21.00
C ARG A 330 -20.99 15.23 21.42
N SER A 331 -21.94 15.05 20.50
CA SER A 331 -23.36 15.01 20.86
C SER A 331 -23.65 13.77 21.70
N THR A 332 -24.01 14.01 22.94
CA THR A 332 -24.53 13.00 23.85
C THR A 332 -25.83 12.42 23.30
N PRO A 333 -26.26 11.23 23.74
CA PRO A 333 -27.61 10.73 23.44
C PRO A 333 -28.70 11.76 23.78
N TRP A 334 -28.47 12.60 24.80
CA TRP A 334 -29.33 13.71 25.17
C TRP A 334 -29.35 14.84 24.15
N ASP A 335 -28.21 15.19 23.55
CA ASP A 335 -28.13 16.20 22.49
C ASP A 335 -28.87 15.75 21.22
N LYS A 336 -28.80 14.44 20.90
CA LYS A 336 -29.54 13.85 19.77
C LYS A 336 -31.04 13.79 20.04
N ALA A 337 -31.44 13.47 21.27
CA ALA A 337 -32.84 13.50 21.69
C ALA A 337 -33.41 14.93 21.71
N LEU A 338 -32.63 15.92 22.15
CA LEU A 338 -33.00 17.34 22.13
C LEU A 338 -33.14 17.90 20.71
N ALA A 339 -32.26 17.49 19.78
CA ALA A 339 -32.37 17.86 18.37
C ALA A 339 -33.63 17.28 17.73
N LEU A 340 -33.92 15.99 17.95
CA LEU A 340 -35.16 15.35 17.52
C LEU A 340 -36.41 16.01 18.10
N TRP A 341 -36.35 16.44 19.37
CA TRP A 341 -37.47 17.12 20.03
C TRP A 341 -37.68 18.57 19.53
N ARG A 342 -36.61 19.26 19.13
CA ARG A 342 -36.68 20.60 18.50
C ARG A 342 -37.28 20.53 17.09
N ASP A 343 -36.92 19.53 16.30
CA ASP A 343 -37.46 19.32 14.96
C ASP A 343 -38.91 18.80 14.95
N SER A 344 -39.37 18.23 16.07
CA SER A 344 -40.73 17.71 16.23
C SER A 344 -41.75 18.73 16.79
N ARG A 345 -41.36 20.00 17.02
CA ARG A 345 -42.32 21.01 17.45
C ARG A 345 -43.25 21.39 16.28
N PRO A 346 -44.57 21.26 16.40
CA PRO A 346 -45.48 21.83 15.42
C PRO A 346 -45.30 23.34 15.41
N LYS A 347 -45.17 23.93 14.22
CA LYS A 347 -45.26 25.38 14.03
C LYS A 347 -46.66 25.81 14.48
N LEU A 348 -46.79 26.28 15.71
CA LEU A 348 -47.99 26.98 16.16
C LEU A 348 -48.13 28.21 15.28
N GLY A 349 -49.09 28.14 14.37
CA GLY A 349 -49.42 29.20 13.44
C GLY A 349 -49.78 30.47 14.20
N VAL A 350 -49.16 31.56 13.76
CA VAL A 350 -49.59 32.91 14.10
C VAL A 350 -51.01 33.06 13.54
N ALA A 351 -52.01 33.05 14.43
CA ALA A 351 -53.36 33.44 14.09
C ALA A 351 -53.38 34.95 13.82
N ARG A 352 -53.80 35.33 12.62
CA ARG A 352 -54.14 36.70 12.26
C ARG A 352 -55.44 37.11 12.97
N THR A 353 -55.42 38.24 13.64
CA THR A 353 -56.57 39.15 13.82
C THR A 353 -56.10 40.55 13.55
#